data_AF-A0AAW0XKG8-F1
#
_entry.id   AF-A0AAW0XKG8-F1
#
_cell.length_a   1.000
_cell.length_b   1.000
_cell.length_c   1.000
_cell.angle_alpha   90.00
_cell.angle_beta   90.00
_cell.angle_gamma   90.00
#
_symmetry.space_group_name_H-M   'P 1'
#
loop_
_entity.id
_entity.type
_entity.pdbx_description
1 polymer ?
#
loop_
_entity_poly.entity_id
_entity_poly.type
_entity_poly.pdbx_seq_one_letter_code
_entity_poly.pdbx_strand_id
1 'polypeptide(L)'
;MATFVRVRMATFVRVRMATFVRVRMATFVRVRMATFVRVRKATFVRVRMATFVRVRKATFVRVRMATFMRVRMATFVRVRKATFVRVRMATFVRVRKATFVRVRMATFMRVRMATFVRVRKATFVRVRMATFVRVRKATFVRVRMATFMRVRMATFVRVRMATFVRVRKATFVRVRMATFVRVRKATFVRVRMATFMRVRMATFVRVRMATFVRVKMAIFVRVRMATFARVRMATFVRVRMATFVRVRKATFVRVRKATFVRVRKATFVRVRKATFVRVRKTTFVRVRKTTFVRVRKTT
;
A
#
# COMPACT_ATOMS: atom_id res chain seq x y z
N MET A 1 -29.75 -29.47 26.11
CA MET A 1 -29.13 -28.43 25.25
C MET A 1 -29.85 -27.10 25.50
N ALA A 2 -29.19 -26.02 25.93
CA ALA A 2 -29.87 -24.72 25.98
C ALA A 2 -30.02 -24.17 24.57
N THR A 3 -31.22 -24.09 24.05
CA THR A 3 -31.48 -23.47 22.75
C THR A 3 -31.26 -21.94 22.84
N PHE A 4 -31.79 -21.30 23.89
CA PHE A 4 -31.72 -19.84 24.04
C PHE A 4 -31.18 -19.40 25.39
N VAL A 5 -30.14 -18.56 25.36
CA VAL A 5 -29.64 -17.82 26.54
C VAL A 5 -29.91 -16.34 26.33
N ARG A 6 -30.82 -15.77 27.13
CA ARG A 6 -31.15 -14.34 27.09
C ARG A 6 -30.82 -13.71 28.44
N VAL A 7 -29.87 -12.77 28.44
CA VAL A 7 -29.45 -12.03 29.64
C VAL A 7 -29.72 -10.55 29.44
N ARG A 8 -30.50 -9.95 30.34
CA ARG A 8 -30.79 -8.51 30.33
C ARG A 8 -29.64 -7.72 30.96
N MET A 9 -29.27 -8.07 32.19
CA MET A 9 -28.13 -7.52 32.93
C MET A 9 -27.48 -8.66 33.70
N ALA A 10 -26.15 -8.69 33.74
CA ALA A 10 -25.38 -9.58 34.59
C ALA A 10 -23.97 -9.02 34.74
N THR A 11 -23.28 -9.32 35.82
CA THR A 11 -21.83 -9.14 35.87
C THR A 11 -21.17 -10.17 34.93
N PHE A 12 -21.42 -11.45 35.15
CA PHE A 12 -20.85 -12.54 34.37
C PHE A 12 -21.89 -13.32 33.57
N VAL A 13 -21.61 -13.54 32.28
CA VAL A 13 -22.35 -14.46 31.43
C VAL A 13 -21.40 -15.51 30.89
N ARG A 14 -21.56 -16.75 31.33
CA ARG A 14 -20.77 -17.90 30.86
C ARG A 14 -21.70 -18.90 30.18
N VAL A 15 -21.50 -19.08 28.88
CA VAL A 15 -22.25 -20.06 28.08
C VAL A 15 -21.29 -21.08 27.50
N ARG A 16 -21.52 -22.36 27.80
CA ARG A 16 -20.75 -23.47 27.23
C ARG A 16 -21.23 -23.80 25.82
N MET A 17 -22.52 -24.07 25.67
CA MET A 17 -23.18 -24.41 24.41
C MET A 17 -24.56 -23.75 24.38
N ALA A 18 -24.88 -23.05 23.30
CA ALA A 18 -26.23 -22.59 23.01
C ALA A 18 -26.42 -22.38 21.51
N THR A 19 -27.63 -22.47 20.97
CA THR A 19 -27.84 -21.98 19.60
C THR A 19 -27.81 -20.46 19.62
N PHE A 20 -28.59 -19.81 20.49
CA PHE A 20 -28.63 -18.35 20.60
C PHE A 20 -28.15 -17.83 21.95
N VAL A 21 -27.24 -16.86 21.92
CA VAL A 21 -26.82 -16.07 23.09
C VAL A 21 -27.09 -14.59 22.84
N ARG A 22 -28.01 -14.01 23.60
CA ARG A 22 -28.35 -12.58 23.57
C ARG A 22 -28.07 -11.94 24.92
N VAL A 23 -27.07 -11.07 24.95
CA VAL A 23 -26.72 -10.29 26.15
C VAL A 23 -26.95 -8.81 25.88
N ARG A 24 -27.82 -8.16 26.67
CA ARG A 24 -28.06 -6.72 26.54
C ARG A 24 -26.96 -5.92 27.23
N MET A 25 -26.67 -6.20 28.50
CA MET A 25 -25.56 -5.59 29.24
C MET A 25 -24.87 -6.65 30.10
N ALA A 26 -23.54 -6.72 30.02
CA ALA A 26 -22.77 -7.48 31.01
C ALA A 26 -21.35 -6.93 31.16
N THR A 27 -20.68 -7.17 32.28
CA THR A 27 -19.25 -6.82 32.37
C THR A 27 -18.41 -7.84 31.59
N PHE A 28 -18.70 -9.14 31.77
CA PHE A 28 -18.02 -10.23 31.09
C PHE A 28 -18.98 -11.16 30.35
N VAL A 29 -18.71 -11.41 29.07
CA VAL A 29 -19.41 -12.41 28.26
C VAL A 29 -18.41 -13.43 27.73
N ARG A 30 -18.53 -14.69 28.15
CA ARG A 30 -17.73 -15.82 27.67
C ARG A 30 -18.63 -16.87 27.05
N VAL A 31 -18.51 -17.04 25.73
CA VAL A 31 -19.22 -18.08 24.98
C VAL A 31 -18.21 -19.05 24.39
N ARG A 32 -18.34 -20.35 24.67
CA ARG A 32 -17.45 -21.38 24.11
C ARG A 32 -17.93 -21.80 22.72
N MET A 33 -19.19 -22.22 22.59
CA MET A 33 -19.81 -22.61 21.32
C MET A 33 -21.19 -22.00 21.23
N ALA A 34 -21.46 -21.28 20.14
CA ALA A 34 -22.82 -20.90 19.79
C ALA A 34 -23.01 -20.69 18.29
N THR A 35 -24.22 -20.83 17.76
CA THR A 35 -24.46 -20.39 16.38
C THR A 35 -24.50 -18.86 16.37
N PHE A 36 -25.32 -18.23 17.20
CA PHE A 36 -25.45 -16.77 17.27
C PHE A 36 -25.04 -16.18 18.62
N VAL A 37 -24.12 -15.22 18.59
CA VAL A 37 -23.76 -14.40 19.77
C VAL A 37 -24.05 -12.93 19.48
N ARG A 38 -25.01 -12.35 20.20
CA ARG A 38 -25.35 -10.93 20.14
C ARG A 38 -25.11 -10.27 21.49
N VAL A 39 -24.15 -9.35 21.53
CA VAL A 39 -23.84 -8.53 22.71
C VAL A 39 -24.09 -7.05 22.39
N ARG A 40 -24.98 -6.38 23.14
CA ARG A 40 -25.26 -4.95 22.94
C ARG A 40 -24.22 -4.06 23.63
N LYS A 41 -23.95 -4.27 24.91
CA LYS A 41 -22.89 -3.59 25.67
C LYS A 41 -22.17 -4.63 26.53
N ALA A 42 -20.84 -4.68 26.47
CA ALA A 42 -20.06 -5.37 27.48
C ALA A 42 -18.66 -4.81 27.63
N THR A 43 -18.02 -4.95 28.78
CA THR A 43 -16.60 -4.62 28.91
C THR A 43 -15.78 -5.66 28.14
N PHE A 44 -15.98 -6.95 28.43
CA PHE A 44 -15.25 -8.04 27.78
C PHE A 44 -16.18 -9.02 27.06
N VAL A 45 -15.87 -9.31 25.80
CA VAL A 45 -16.54 -10.35 25.00
C VAL A 45 -15.50 -11.36 24.50
N ARG A 46 -15.60 -12.61 24.96
CA ARG A 46 -14.77 -13.72 24.52
C ARG A 46 -15.62 -14.81 23.88
N VAL A 47 -15.39 -15.08 22.60
CA VAL A 47 -16.07 -16.16 21.85
C VAL A 47 -15.03 -17.15 21.31
N ARG A 48 -15.14 -18.45 21.63
CA ARG A 48 -14.19 -19.47 21.15
C ARG A 48 -14.60 -20.01 19.78
N MET A 49 -15.88 -20.27 19.53
CA MET A 49 -16.42 -20.74 18.25
C MET A 49 -17.84 -20.20 18.08
N ALA A 50 -18.11 -19.49 16.98
CA ALA A 50 -19.47 -19.15 16.61
C ALA A 50 -19.67 -18.94 15.11
N THR A 51 -20.84 -19.25 14.57
CA THR A 51 -21.12 -18.91 13.17
C THR A 51 -21.27 -17.40 13.03
N PHE A 52 -21.98 -16.73 13.94
CA PHE A 52 -22.20 -15.29 13.93
C PHE A 52 -21.87 -14.63 15.28
N VAL A 53 -21.04 -13.58 15.24
CA VAL A 53 -20.74 -12.72 16.40
C VAL A 53 -21.08 -11.27 16.08
N ARG A 54 -22.03 -10.68 16.81
CA ARG A 54 -22.41 -9.26 16.71
C ARG A 54 -22.20 -8.57 18.05
N VAL A 55 -21.24 -7.64 18.09
CA VAL A 55 -20.98 -6.78 19.25
C VAL A 55 -21.26 -5.32 18.88
N ARG A 56 -22.17 -4.65 19.61
CA ARG A 56 -22.48 -3.24 19.35
C ARG A 56 -21.49 -2.30 20.05
N LYS A 57 -21.28 -2.44 21.36
CA LYS A 57 -20.25 -1.70 22.10
C LYS A 57 -19.49 -2.69 22.99
N ALA A 58 -18.17 -2.68 22.93
CA ALA A 58 -17.37 -3.29 23.98
C ALA A 58 -16.03 -2.60 24.18
N THR A 59 -15.35 -2.74 25.31
CA THR A 59 -13.92 -2.39 25.34
C THR A 59 -13.13 -3.48 24.63
N PHE A 60 -13.25 -4.74 25.05
CA PHE A 60 -12.49 -5.84 24.49
C PHE A 60 -13.37 -6.88 23.78
N VAL A 61 -13.04 -7.18 22.52
CA VAL A 61 -13.64 -8.27 21.75
C VAL A 61 -12.56 -9.25 21.32
N ARG A 62 -12.62 -10.48 21.82
CA ARG A 62 -11.73 -11.59 21.42
C ARG A 62 -12.55 -12.73 20.84
N VAL A 63 -12.29 -13.04 19.58
CA VAL A 63 -12.90 -14.20 18.91
C VAL A 63 -11.84 -15.11 18.34
N ARG A 64 -11.91 -16.41 18.67
CA ARG A 64 -10.95 -17.40 18.18
C ARG A 64 -11.35 -17.92 16.81
N MET A 65 -12.59 -18.34 16.63
CA MET A 65 -13.12 -18.82 15.34
C MET A 65 -14.52 -18.27 15.16
N ALA A 66 -14.77 -17.60 14.04
CA ALA A 66 -16.13 -17.30 13.63
C ALA A 66 -16.31 -17.24 12.12
N THR A 67 -17.46 -17.61 11.59
CA THR A 67 -17.73 -17.35 10.17
C THR A 67 -17.87 -15.83 9.99
N PHE A 68 -18.84 -15.20 10.66
CA PHE A 68 -19.10 -13.78 10.57
C PHE A 68 -18.86 -13.06 11.88
N MET A 69 -18.09 -11.97 11.83
CA MET A 69 -17.94 -11.04 12.94
C MET A 69 -18.32 -9.62 12.52
N ARG A 70 -19.17 -8.99 13.32
CA ARG A 70 -19.47 -7.57 13.25
C ARG A 70 -19.26 -6.90 14.60
N VAL A 71 -18.35 -5.93 14.64
CA VAL A 71 -18.13 -5.03 15.78
C VAL A 71 -18.45 -3.60 15.35
N ARG A 72 -19.38 -2.93 16.06
CA ARG A 72 -19.70 -1.52 15.75
C ARG A 72 -18.71 -0.58 16.43
N MET A 73 -18.48 -0.71 17.73
CA MET A 73 -17.50 0.08 18.48
C MET A 73 -16.76 -0.82 19.44
N ALA A 74 -15.42 -0.80 19.37
CA ALA A 74 -14.61 -1.36 20.43
C ALA A 74 -13.29 -0.64 20.64
N THR A 75 -12.67 -0.72 21.81
CA THR A 75 -11.27 -0.30 21.92
C THR A 75 -10.39 -1.36 21.26
N PHE A 76 -10.48 -2.61 21.69
CA PHE A 76 -9.69 -3.71 21.16
C PHE A 76 -10.53 -4.79 20.47
N VAL A 77 -10.17 -5.12 19.23
CA VAL A 77 -10.74 -6.26 18.48
C VAL A 77 -9.62 -7.23 18.10
N ARG A 78 -9.67 -8.46 18.62
CA ARG A 78 -8.75 -9.54 18.30
C ARG A 78 -9.49 -10.73 17.68
N VAL A 79 -9.11 -11.08 16.46
CA VAL A 79 -9.68 -12.21 15.69
C VAL A 79 -8.58 -13.18 15.30
N ARG A 80 -8.70 -14.47 15.63
CA ARG A 80 -7.71 -15.49 15.23
C ARG A 80 -8.02 -16.10 13.87
N LYS A 81 -9.24 -16.59 13.65
CA LYS A 81 -9.72 -17.10 12.36
C LYS A 81 -11.13 -16.56 12.14
N ALA A 82 -11.41 -15.98 10.99
CA ALA A 82 -12.79 -15.74 10.57
C ALA A 82 -12.96 -15.73 9.06
N THR A 83 -14.14 -15.99 8.52
CA THR A 83 -14.34 -15.74 7.08
C THR A 83 -14.55 -14.23 6.85
N PHE A 84 -15.43 -13.59 7.61
CA PHE A 84 -15.72 -12.16 7.50
C PHE A 84 -15.50 -11.41 8.81
N VAL A 85 -14.70 -10.34 8.76
CA VAL A 85 -14.50 -9.40 9.88
C VAL A 85 -14.91 -8.00 9.45
N ARG A 86 -15.95 -7.45 10.08
CA ARG A 86 -16.39 -6.08 9.89
C ARG A 86 -16.27 -5.28 11.19
N VAL A 87 -15.40 -4.28 11.20
CA VAL A 87 -15.25 -3.34 12.31
C VAL A 87 -15.61 -1.93 11.85
N ARG A 88 -16.57 -1.27 12.51
CA ARG A 88 -16.93 0.13 12.15
C ARG A 88 -15.95 1.12 12.80
N MET A 89 -15.76 1.06 14.10
CA MET A 89 -14.82 1.92 14.82
C MET A 89 -14.06 1.07 15.83
N ALA A 90 -12.74 1.15 15.80
CA ALA A 90 -11.93 0.66 16.92
C ALA A 90 -10.66 1.47 17.12
N THR A 91 -10.02 1.37 18.29
CA THR A 91 -8.63 1.85 18.40
C THR A 91 -7.71 0.78 17.80
N PHE A 92 -7.76 -0.45 18.30
CA PHE A 92 -6.91 -1.55 17.84
C PHE A 92 -7.70 -2.67 17.17
N VAL A 93 -7.30 -3.04 15.95
CA VAL A 93 -7.81 -4.21 15.23
C VAL A 93 -6.67 -5.16 14.88
N ARG A 94 -6.72 -6.39 15.42
CA ARG A 94 -5.77 -7.47 15.11
C ARG A 94 -6.50 -8.68 14.53
N VAL A 95 -6.22 -9.00 13.28
CA VAL A 95 -6.74 -10.18 12.59
C VAL A 95 -5.58 -11.10 12.19
N ARG A 96 -5.60 -12.37 12.62
CA ARG A 96 -4.55 -13.34 12.28
C ARG A 96 -4.82 -14.02 10.93
N LYS A 97 -6.00 -14.60 10.73
CA LYS A 97 -6.45 -15.17 9.45
C LYS A 97 -7.88 -14.70 9.19
N ALA A 98 -8.15 -14.14 8.02
CA ALA A 98 -9.51 -14.01 7.54
C ALA A 98 -9.61 -14.05 6.01
N THR A 99 -10.74 -14.40 5.41
CA THR A 99 -10.93 -14.12 3.98
C THR A 99 -11.14 -12.62 3.80
N PHE A 100 -12.15 -12.04 4.44
CA PHE A 100 -12.48 -10.62 4.29
C PHE A 100 -12.29 -9.82 5.58
N VAL A 101 -11.54 -8.72 5.50
CA VAL A 101 -11.39 -7.74 6.58
C VAL A 101 -11.84 -6.37 6.08
N ARG A 102 -12.92 -5.85 6.65
CA ARG A 102 -13.43 -4.49 6.39
C ARG A 102 -13.40 -3.67 7.66
N VAL A 103 -12.63 -2.58 7.64
CA VAL A 103 -12.58 -1.62 8.75
C VAL A 103 -12.90 -0.22 8.23
N ARG A 104 -13.86 0.44 8.87
CA ARG A 104 -14.22 1.82 8.50
C ARG A 104 -13.27 2.82 9.16
N MET A 105 -13.06 2.75 10.47
CA MET A 105 -12.12 3.61 11.20
C MET A 105 -11.34 2.77 12.21
N ALA A 106 -10.02 2.89 12.20
CA ALA A 106 -9.15 2.35 13.24
C ALA A 106 -8.01 3.32 13.54
N THR A 107 -7.44 3.34 14.74
CA THR A 107 -6.10 3.93 14.88
C THR A 107 -5.08 2.93 14.35
N PHE A 108 -5.00 1.75 14.97
CA PHE A 108 -4.07 0.69 14.59
C PHE A 108 -4.77 -0.51 13.98
N MET A 109 -4.32 -0.94 12.80
CA MET A 109 -4.74 -2.19 12.17
C MET A 109 -3.56 -3.09 11.87
N ARG A 110 -3.64 -4.34 12.32
CA ARG A 110 -2.73 -5.42 11.97
C ARG A 110 -3.48 -6.61 11.40
N VAL A 111 -3.20 -6.96 10.15
CA VAL A 111 -3.68 -8.18 9.49
C VAL A 111 -2.48 -9.06 9.16
N ARG A 112 -2.46 -10.31 9.65
CA ARG A 112 -1.38 -11.26 9.31
C ARG A 112 -1.64 -11.93 7.96
N MET A 113 -2.81 -12.51 7.75
CA MET A 113 -3.20 -13.13 6.49
C MET A 113 -4.64 -12.77 6.18
N ALA A 114 -4.90 -12.23 4.98
CA ALA A 114 -6.24 -12.16 4.47
C ALA A 114 -6.32 -12.21 2.94
N THR A 115 -7.42 -12.66 2.35
CA THR A 115 -7.58 -12.47 0.90
C THR A 115 -7.86 -10.99 0.63
N PHE A 116 -8.88 -10.41 1.25
CA PHE A 116 -9.26 -9.01 1.05
C PHE A 116 -9.12 -8.16 2.33
N VAL A 117 -8.41 -7.05 2.21
CA VAL A 117 -8.31 -6.02 3.26
C VAL A 117 -8.81 -4.68 2.72
N ARG A 118 -9.90 -4.15 3.29
CA ARG A 118 -10.46 -2.83 2.98
C ARG A 118 -10.46 -1.93 4.20
N VAL A 119 -9.74 -0.81 4.09
CA VAL A 119 -9.62 0.21 5.14
C VAL A 119 -10.09 1.57 4.61
N ARG A 120 -11.06 2.20 5.27
CA ARG A 120 -11.52 3.54 4.88
C ARG A 120 -10.66 4.65 5.50
N LYS A 121 -10.46 4.64 6.82
CA LYS A 121 -9.56 5.55 7.53
C LYS A 121 -8.76 4.74 8.56
N ALA A 122 -7.45 4.94 8.61
CA ALA A 122 -6.66 4.50 9.75
C ALA A 122 -5.47 5.43 10.02
N THR A 123 -4.85 5.39 11.20
CA THR A 123 -3.51 5.97 11.33
C THR A 123 -2.49 4.96 10.80
N PHE A 124 -2.43 3.76 11.38
CA PHE A 124 -1.50 2.71 10.99
C PHE A 124 -2.19 1.49 10.38
N VAL A 125 -1.75 1.09 9.18
CA VAL A 125 -2.17 -0.16 8.52
C VAL A 125 -0.96 -1.06 8.29
N ARG A 126 -0.92 -2.22 8.94
CA ARG A 126 0.08 -3.26 8.73
C ARG A 126 -0.56 -4.53 8.21
N VAL A 127 -0.21 -4.91 6.98
CA VAL A 127 -0.63 -6.19 6.36
C VAL A 127 0.60 -7.05 6.09
N ARG A 128 0.65 -8.28 6.59
CA ARG A 128 1.77 -9.19 6.28
C ARG A 128 1.56 -9.87 4.94
N MET A 129 0.43 -10.55 4.73
CA MET A 129 0.11 -11.22 3.46
C MET A 129 -1.34 -10.92 3.11
N ALA A 130 -1.57 -10.44 1.89
CA ALA A 130 -2.91 -10.44 1.33
C ALA A 130 -2.93 -10.62 -0.18
N THR A 131 -4.07 -10.98 -0.77
CA THR A 131 -4.22 -10.83 -2.23
C THR A 131 -4.54 -9.37 -2.53
N PHE A 132 -5.62 -8.82 -1.96
CA PHE A 132 -6.05 -7.45 -2.20
C PHE A 132 -5.96 -6.55 -0.96
N VAL A 133 -5.28 -5.42 -1.09
CA VAL A 133 -5.23 -4.35 -0.07
C VAL A 133 -5.74 -3.04 -0.65
N ARG A 134 -6.84 -2.52 -0.10
CA ARG A 134 -7.40 -1.21 -0.45
C ARG A 134 -7.45 -0.30 0.77
N VAL A 135 -6.68 0.79 0.72
CA VAL A 135 -6.64 1.83 1.77
C VAL A 135 -7.07 3.18 1.18
N ARG A 136 -8.11 3.80 1.73
CA ARG A 136 -8.60 5.11 1.26
C ARG A 136 -7.82 6.27 1.88
N LYS A 137 -7.69 6.31 3.21
CA LYS A 137 -6.87 7.29 3.93
C LYS A 137 -6.07 6.56 5.01
N ALA A 138 -4.77 6.78 5.07
CA ALA A 138 -3.95 6.39 6.21
C ALA A 138 -2.81 7.38 6.46
N THR A 139 -2.19 7.41 7.65
CA THR A 139 -0.88 8.04 7.76
C THR A 139 0.17 7.03 7.28
N PHE A 140 0.23 5.85 7.89
CA PHE A 140 1.21 4.82 7.54
C PHE A 140 0.56 3.57 6.94
N VAL A 141 1.03 3.15 5.77
CA VAL A 141 0.68 1.86 5.15
C VAL A 141 1.93 1.02 4.98
N ARG A 142 2.01 -0.11 5.69
CA ARG A 142 3.08 -1.11 5.54
C ARG A 142 2.51 -2.44 5.09
N VAL A 143 2.94 -2.90 3.93
CA VAL A 143 2.58 -4.23 3.42
C VAL A 143 3.83 -5.02 3.06
N ARG A 144 3.89 -6.26 3.58
CA ARG A 144 5.01 -7.16 3.26
C ARG A 144 4.79 -7.85 1.93
N MET A 145 3.64 -8.51 1.74
CA MET A 145 3.30 -9.20 0.49
C MET A 145 1.86 -8.89 0.12
N ALA A 146 1.64 -8.45 -1.12
CA ALA A 146 0.30 -8.30 -1.72
C ALA A 146 0.32 -8.69 -3.19
N THR A 147 -0.75 -9.24 -3.76
CA THR A 147 -0.86 -9.21 -5.23
C THR A 147 -1.23 -7.79 -5.65
N PHE A 148 -2.38 -7.28 -5.20
CA PHE A 148 -2.85 -5.94 -5.53
C PHE A 148 -2.88 -5.01 -4.33
N MET A 149 -2.20 -3.87 -4.46
CA MET A 149 -2.29 -2.76 -3.52
C MET A 149 -2.83 -1.49 -4.18
N ARG A 150 -3.88 -0.91 -3.59
CA ARG A 150 -4.40 0.41 -3.93
C ARG A 150 -4.45 1.31 -2.70
N VAL A 151 -3.68 2.40 -2.73
CA VAL A 151 -3.69 3.47 -1.71
C VAL A 151 -4.16 4.77 -2.36
N ARG A 152 -5.25 5.37 -1.85
CA ARG A 152 -5.74 6.65 -2.37
C ARG A 152 -4.96 7.82 -1.78
N MET A 153 -4.82 7.90 -0.45
CA MET A 153 -4.06 8.95 0.24
C MET A 153 -3.32 8.33 1.42
N ALA A 154 -2.00 8.55 1.49
CA ALA A 154 -1.22 8.25 2.68
C ALA A 154 -0.01 9.17 2.85
N THR A 155 0.47 9.41 4.07
CA THR A 155 1.77 10.12 4.22
C THR A 155 2.91 9.17 3.85
N PHE A 156 2.89 7.93 4.33
CA PHE A 156 3.91 6.92 4.05
C PHE A 156 3.33 5.62 3.51
N VAL A 157 3.88 5.15 2.39
CA VAL A 157 3.58 3.84 1.81
C VAL A 157 4.86 3.02 1.68
N ARG A 158 4.93 1.89 2.39
CA ARG A 158 6.04 0.92 2.31
C ARG A 158 5.54 -0.44 1.86
N VAL A 159 6.05 -0.90 0.72
CA VAL A 159 5.75 -2.20 0.13
C VAL A 159 7.04 -3.00 -0.01
N ARG A 160 7.09 -4.23 0.52
CA ARG A 160 8.24 -5.13 0.31
C ARG A 160 8.10 -5.87 -1.02
N MET A 161 7.01 -6.59 -1.23
CA MET A 161 6.75 -7.33 -2.47
C MET A 161 5.29 -7.11 -2.88
N ALA A 162 5.06 -6.76 -4.14
CA ALA A 162 3.72 -6.82 -4.72
C ALA A 162 3.72 -7.01 -6.23
N THR A 163 2.68 -7.60 -6.81
CA THR A 163 2.55 -7.55 -8.27
C THR A 163 2.15 -6.14 -8.70
N PHE A 164 1.05 -5.60 -8.17
CA PHE A 164 0.58 -4.26 -8.52
C PHE A 164 0.56 -3.29 -7.33
N VAL A 165 1.22 -2.15 -7.47
CA VAL A 165 1.18 -1.03 -6.51
C VAL A 165 0.61 0.21 -7.18
N ARG A 166 -0.56 0.66 -6.76
CA ARG A 166 -1.19 1.92 -7.20
C ARG A 166 -1.33 2.89 -6.04
N VAL A 167 -0.64 4.03 -6.13
CA VAL A 167 -0.71 5.13 -5.16
C VAL A 167 -1.23 6.40 -5.85
N ARG A 168 -2.32 6.98 -5.36
CA ARG A 168 -2.88 8.22 -5.95
C ARG A 168 -2.20 9.48 -5.40
N LYS A 169 -2.10 9.63 -4.08
CA LYS A 169 -1.35 10.71 -3.41
C LYS A 169 -0.57 10.11 -2.25
N ALA A 170 0.72 10.38 -2.16
CA ALA A 170 1.47 10.15 -0.93
C ALA A 170 2.65 11.09 -0.75
N THR A 171 3.12 11.33 0.47
CA THR A 171 4.40 12.04 0.65
C THR A 171 5.52 11.08 0.24
N PHE A 172 5.63 9.93 0.90
CA PHE A 172 6.68 8.95 0.62
C PHE A 172 6.13 7.63 0.10
N VAL A 173 6.70 7.14 -1.01
CA VAL A 173 6.44 5.80 -1.56
C VAL A 173 7.75 5.03 -1.64
N ARG A 174 7.86 3.94 -0.88
CA ARG A 174 8.99 3.01 -0.92
C ARG A 174 8.52 1.61 -1.34
N VAL A 175 9.00 1.15 -2.49
CA VAL A 175 8.74 -0.20 -3.00
C VAL A 175 10.07 -0.94 -3.14
N ARG A 176 10.20 -2.11 -2.53
CA ARG A 176 11.40 -2.95 -2.69
C ARG A 176 11.33 -3.75 -3.99
N MET A 177 10.27 -4.53 -4.20
CA MET A 177 10.07 -5.32 -5.42
C MET A 177 8.62 -5.20 -5.85
N ALA A 178 8.38 -4.88 -7.12
CA ALA A 178 7.07 -5.04 -7.70
C ALA A 178 7.11 -5.32 -9.20
N THR A 179 6.08 -5.90 -9.80
CA THR A 179 6.00 -5.91 -11.27
C THR A 179 5.57 -4.52 -11.74
N PHE A 180 4.42 -4.03 -11.29
CA PHE A 180 3.89 -2.72 -11.69
C PHE A 180 3.83 -1.71 -10.53
N VAL A 181 4.41 -0.53 -10.73
CA VAL A 181 4.31 0.61 -9.81
C VAL A 181 3.72 1.82 -10.52
N ARG A 182 2.54 2.28 -10.08
CA ARG A 182 1.89 3.48 -10.57
C ARG A 182 1.68 4.50 -9.45
N VAL A 183 2.37 5.64 -9.56
CA VAL A 183 2.25 6.77 -8.62
C VAL A 183 1.71 7.99 -9.37
N ARG A 184 0.57 8.56 -8.91
CA ARG A 184 0.00 9.77 -9.54
C ARG A 184 0.63 11.05 -8.99
N LYS A 185 0.67 11.24 -7.68
CA LYS A 185 1.37 12.36 -7.03
C LYS A 185 2.17 11.82 -5.85
N ALA A 186 3.45 12.14 -5.77
CA ALA A 186 4.19 12.01 -4.51
C ALA A 186 5.22 13.11 -4.30
N THR A 187 5.81 13.25 -3.12
CA THR A 187 7.06 14.01 -2.99
C THR A 187 8.21 13.06 -3.34
N PHE A 188 8.36 11.97 -2.59
CA PHE A 188 9.43 11.00 -2.79
C PHE A 188 8.91 9.64 -3.29
N VAL A 189 9.51 9.16 -4.39
CA VAL A 189 9.30 7.80 -4.91
C VAL A 189 10.64 7.07 -4.95
N ARG A 190 10.79 6.02 -4.13
CA ARG A 190 11.95 5.13 -4.13
C ARG A 190 11.53 3.70 -4.49
N VAL A 191 12.06 3.20 -5.60
CA VAL A 191 11.84 1.82 -6.04
C VAL A 191 13.18 1.12 -6.22
N ARG A 192 13.34 -0.05 -5.58
CA ARG A 192 14.57 -0.86 -5.74
C ARG A 192 14.49 -1.70 -7.01
N MET A 193 13.45 -2.49 -7.19
CA MET A 193 13.24 -3.32 -8.39
C MET A 193 11.80 -3.18 -8.86
N ALA A 194 11.61 -2.88 -10.15
CA ALA A 194 10.31 -2.99 -10.80
C ALA A 194 10.40 -3.45 -12.25
N THR A 195 9.41 -4.14 -12.81
CA THR A 195 9.36 -4.27 -14.27
C THR A 195 8.89 -2.93 -14.84
N PHE A 196 7.68 -2.50 -14.51
CA PHE A 196 7.10 -1.25 -14.99
C PHE A 196 6.92 -0.22 -13.89
N MET A 197 7.40 0.99 -14.13
CA MET A 197 7.20 2.13 -13.25
C MET A 197 6.66 3.33 -13.99
N ARG A 198 5.54 3.86 -13.52
CA ARG A 198 4.93 5.09 -14.01
C ARG A 198 4.72 6.08 -12.87
N VAL A 199 5.39 7.22 -12.96
CA VAL A 199 5.21 8.36 -12.05
C VAL A 199 4.66 9.54 -12.85
N ARG A 200 3.50 10.08 -12.45
CA ARG A 200 2.94 11.26 -13.13
C ARG A 200 3.56 12.55 -12.59
N MET A 201 3.62 12.74 -11.27
CA MET A 201 4.24 13.90 -10.64
C MET A 201 4.97 13.46 -9.38
N ALA A 202 6.24 13.82 -9.26
CA ALA A 202 6.99 13.68 -8.01
C ALA A 202 8.06 14.75 -7.84
N THR A 203 8.46 15.13 -6.62
CA THR A 203 9.66 15.97 -6.47
C THR A 203 10.92 15.13 -6.72
N PHE A 204 11.00 13.94 -6.13
CA PHE A 204 12.13 13.03 -6.29
C PHE A 204 11.70 11.63 -6.74
N VAL A 205 12.34 11.12 -7.78
CA VAL A 205 12.20 9.73 -8.24
C VAL A 205 13.56 9.04 -8.23
N ARG A 206 13.71 7.99 -7.42
CA ARG A 206 14.90 7.14 -7.36
C ARG A 206 14.56 5.70 -7.71
N VAL A 207 15.17 5.22 -8.78
CA VAL A 207 15.03 3.85 -9.28
C VAL A 207 16.38 3.16 -9.27
N ARG A 208 16.50 2.00 -8.63
CA ARG A 208 17.74 1.20 -8.70
C ARG A 208 17.75 0.32 -9.95
N MET A 209 16.74 -0.51 -10.16
CA MET A 209 16.61 -1.36 -11.35
C MET A 209 15.17 -1.35 -11.82
N ALA A 210 14.94 -1.09 -13.11
CA ALA A 210 13.65 -1.38 -13.71
C ALA A 210 13.73 -1.66 -15.21
N THR A 211 12.82 -2.45 -15.79
CA THR A 211 12.78 -2.55 -17.26
C THR A 211 12.28 -1.23 -17.84
N PHE A 212 11.10 -0.77 -17.43
CA PHE A 212 10.51 0.49 -17.92
C PHE A 212 10.33 1.52 -16.81
N VAL A 213 10.91 2.71 -17.01
CA VAL A 213 10.68 3.89 -16.17
C VAL A 213 10.05 5.00 -17.01
N ARG A 214 8.84 5.42 -16.65
CA ARG A 214 8.15 6.57 -17.24
C ARG A 214 7.84 7.62 -16.18
N VAL A 215 8.48 8.78 -16.29
CA VAL A 215 8.21 9.95 -15.44
C VAL A 215 7.62 11.07 -16.29
N LYS A 216 6.42 11.57 -15.96
CA LYS A 216 5.82 12.70 -16.68
C LYS A 216 6.41 14.03 -16.20
N MET A 217 6.40 14.29 -14.90
CA MET A 217 6.99 15.50 -14.32
C MET A 217 7.72 15.13 -13.03
N ALA A 218 8.97 15.56 -12.88
CA ALA A 218 9.64 15.54 -11.60
C ALA A 218 10.67 16.66 -11.45
N ILE A 219 11.13 16.97 -10.24
CA ILE A 219 12.31 17.83 -10.10
C ILE A 219 13.55 16.97 -10.38
N PHE A 220 13.76 15.93 -9.57
CA PHE A 220 14.89 15.03 -9.70
C PHE A 220 14.48 13.61 -10.14
N VAL A 221 15.13 13.09 -11.17
CA VAL A 221 15.02 11.69 -11.61
C VAL A 221 16.39 11.03 -11.58
N ARG A 222 16.56 10.02 -10.74
CA ARG A 222 17.78 9.18 -10.68
C ARG A 222 17.44 7.74 -10.99
N VAL A 223 17.99 7.22 -12.08
CA VAL A 223 17.88 5.82 -12.51
C VAL A 223 19.26 5.19 -12.52
N ARG A 224 19.47 4.12 -11.75
CA ARG A 224 20.77 3.41 -11.77
C ARG A 224 20.85 2.45 -12.96
N MET A 225 19.86 1.58 -13.16
CA MET A 225 19.80 0.67 -14.31
C MET A 225 18.36 0.62 -14.83
N ALA A 226 18.18 0.80 -16.14
CA ALA A 226 16.92 0.47 -16.78
C ALA A 226 17.08 0.03 -18.24
N THR A 227 16.16 -0.74 -18.82
CA THR A 227 16.16 -0.87 -20.28
C THR A 227 15.65 0.44 -20.89
N PHE A 228 14.45 0.88 -20.52
CA PHE A 228 13.87 2.12 -21.01
C PHE A 228 13.66 3.16 -19.91
N ALA A 229 14.28 4.33 -20.06
CA ALA A 229 14.05 5.50 -19.22
C ALA A 229 13.44 6.65 -20.04
N ARG A 230 12.14 6.92 -19.85
CA ARG A 230 11.41 8.02 -20.49
C ARG A 230 11.03 9.10 -19.46
N VAL A 231 11.55 10.30 -19.63
CA VAL A 231 11.24 11.49 -18.81
C VAL A 231 10.65 12.58 -19.70
N ARG A 232 9.42 13.03 -19.42
CA ARG A 232 8.80 14.11 -20.21
C ARG A 232 9.32 15.48 -19.77
N MET A 233 9.26 15.79 -18.47
CA MET A 233 9.77 17.04 -17.91
C MET A 233 10.49 16.76 -16.61
N ALA A 234 11.72 17.22 -16.46
CA ALA A 234 12.38 17.30 -15.16
C ALA A 234 13.32 18.49 -15.05
N THR A 235 13.82 18.84 -13.86
CA THR A 235 14.99 19.73 -13.79
C THR A 235 16.24 18.88 -13.98
N PHE A 236 16.44 17.88 -13.13
CA PHE A 236 17.62 17.01 -13.18
C PHE A 236 17.27 15.56 -13.56
N VAL A 237 17.94 15.04 -14.58
CA VAL A 237 17.88 13.63 -14.97
C VAL A 237 19.27 13.01 -14.91
N ARG A 238 19.45 12.01 -14.04
CA ARG A 238 20.67 11.21 -13.94
C ARG A 238 20.40 9.74 -14.21
N VAL A 239 20.96 9.22 -15.29
CA VAL A 239 20.90 7.80 -15.66
C VAL A 239 22.32 7.21 -15.61
N ARG A 240 22.55 6.17 -14.81
CA ARG A 240 23.86 5.50 -14.77
C ARG A 240 24.01 4.53 -15.93
N MET A 241 23.08 3.60 -16.12
CA MET A 241 23.07 2.68 -17.26
C MET A 241 21.65 2.54 -17.79
N ALA A 242 21.46 2.65 -19.11
CA ALA A 242 20.24 2.20 -19.74
C ALA A 242 20.46 1.69 -21.16
N THR A 243 19.49 1.00 -21.78
CA THR A 243 19.55 0.84 -23.24
C THR A 243 19.04 2.13 -23.89
N PHE A 244 17.81 2.54 -23.58
CA PHE A 244 17.19 3.74 -24.13
C PHE A 244 16.94 4.81 -23.09
N VAL A 245 17.44 6.04 -23.32
CA VAL A 245 17.12 7.24 -22.56
C VAL A 245 16.41 8.24 -23.46
N ARG A 246 15.18 8.62 -23.11
CA ARG A 246 14.42 9.68 -23.80
C ARG A 246 14.02 10.77 -22.82
N VAL A 247 14.52 11.98 -23.02
CA VAL A 247 14.17 13.17 -22.25
C VAL A 247 13.55 14.22 -23.17
N ARG A 248 12.32 14.68 -22.88
CA ARG A 248 11.66 15.71 -23.71
C ARG A 248 12.06 17.13 -23.31
N LYS A 249 12.01 17.47 -22.02
CA LYS A 249 12.47 18.77 -21.48
C LYS A 249 13.22 18.49 -20.18
N ALA A 250 14.45 18.97 -20.06
CA ALA A 250 15.11 19.07 -18.77
C ALA A 250 15.97 20.32 -18.65
N THR A 251 16.49 20.66 -17.46
CA THR A 251 17.62 21.59 -17.39
C THR A 251 18.91 20.78 -17.56
N PHE A 252 19.13 19.80 -16.69
CA PHE A 252 20.34 18.96 -16.72
C PHE A 252 20.02 17.50 -17.05
N VAL A 253 20.74 16.94 -18.02
CA VAL A 253 20.70 15.51 -18.36
C VAL A 253 22.11 14.91 -18.27
N ARG A 254 22.31 13.96 -17.36
CA ARG A 254 23.56 13.20 -17.23
C ARG A 254 23.32 11.71 -17.47
N VAL A 255 23.95 11.18 -18.50
CA VAL A 255 23.93 9.74 -18.83
C VAL A 255 25.35 9.19 -18.79
N ARG A 256 25.60 8.15 -17.98
CA ARG A 256 26.94 7.52 -17.91
C ARG A 256 27.15 6.47 -19.02
N LYS A 257 26.25 5.52 -19.18
CA LYS A 257 26.28 4.51 -20.25
C LYS A 257 24.87 4.36 -20.83
N ALA A 258 24.72 4.47 -22.14
CA ALA A 258 23.51 4.05 -22.83
C ALA A 258 23.80 3.40 -24.17
N THR A 259 22.82 2.80 -24.84
CA THR A 259 22.92 2.58 -26.29
C THR A 259 22.36 3.83 -26.99
N PHE A 260 21.11 4.19 -26.72
CA PHE A 260 20.46 5.35 -27.32
C PHE A 260 20.15 6.45 -26.30
N VAL A 261 20.54 7.69 -26.61
CA VAL A 261 20.17 8.89 -25.85
C VAL A 261 19.47 9.89 -26.77
N ARG A 262 18.22 10.21 -26.47
CA ARG A 262 17.44 11.25 -27.15
C ARG A 262 17.02 12.35 -26.18
N VAL A 263 17.50 13.57 -26.40
CA VAL A 263 17.12 14.76 -25.63
C VAL A 263 16.52 15.80 -26.59
N ARG A 264 15.30 16.29 -26.32
CA ARG A 264 14.62 17.27 -27.23
C ARG A 264 14.83 18.73 -26.84
N LYS A 265 14.91 19.06 -25.55
CA LYS A 265 15.18 20.39 -25.01
C LYS A 265 15.93 20.22 -23.69
N ALA A 266 17.14 20.76 -23.57
CA ALA A 266 17.85 20.82 -22.31
C ALA A 266 18.85 21.97 -22.27
N THR A 267 19.17 22.52 -21.10
CA THR A 267 20.30 23.47 -21.02
C THR A 267 21.61 22.69 -21.13
N PHE A 268 21.81 21.70 -20.25
CA PHE A 268 23.05 20.91 -20.22
C PHE A 268 22.79 19.41 -20.49
N VAL A 269 23.52 18.85 -21.45
CA VAL A 269 23.54 17.40 -21.71
C VAL A 269 24.96 16.85 -21.60
N ARG A 270 25.17 15.91 -20.68
CA ARG A 270 26.44 15.18 -20.53
C ARG A 270 26.23 13.68 -20.75
N VAL A 271 26.87 13.12 -21.76
CA VAL A 271 26.86 11.68 -22.07
C VAL A 271 28.30 11.15 -22.04
N ARG A 272 28.59 10.17 -21.17
CA ARG A 272 29.95 9.60 -21.10
C ARG A 272 30.19 8.51 -22.15
N LYS A 273 29.29 7.54 -22.29
CA LYS A 273 29.36 6.50 -23.32
C LYS A 273 27.96 6.24 -23.86
N ALA A 274 27.78 6.34 -25.17
CA ALA A 274 26.57 5.92 -25.88
C ALA A 274 26.93 5.35 -27.25
N THR A 275 26.05 4.63 -27.93
CA THR A 275 26.22 4.38 -29.37
C THR A 275 25.65 5.56 -30.13
N PHE A 276 24.37 5.87 -29.91
CA PHE A 276 23.66 6.97 -30.58
C PHE A 276 23.26 8.07 -29.61
N VAL A 277 23.63 9.32 -29.93
CA VAL A 277 23.21 10.51 -29.19
C VAL A 277 22.53 11.49 -30.12
N ARG A 278 21.24 11.78 -29.88
CA ARG A 278 20.48 12.82 -30.57
C ARG A 278 20.01 13.87 -29.60
N VAL A 279 20.51 15.08 -29.78
CA VAL A 279 20.20 16.23 -28.94
C VAL A 279 19.66 17.35 -29.81
N ARG A 280 18.54 17.96 -29.38
CA ARG A 280 17.94 19.13 -30.03
C ARG A 280 17.74 20.22 -28.99
N LYS A 281 17.81 21.49 -29.42
CA LYS A 281 17.51 22.70 -28.64
C LYS A 281 18.24 22.69 -27.29
N THR A 282 19.56 22.86 -27.36
CA THR A 282 20.45 22.83 -26.18
C THR A 282 21.52 23.89 -26.21
N THR A 283 21.88 24.41 -25.03
CA THR A 283 22.98 25.36 -24.88
C THR A 283 24.32 24.63 -24.83
N PHE A 284 24.44 23.59 -24.00
CA PHE A 284 25.68 22.83 -23.82
C PHE A 284 25.51 21.32 -23.99
N VAL A 285 26.40 20.71 -24.77
CA VAL A 285 26.44 19.26 -24.99
C VAL A 285 27.88 18.77 -24.87
N ARG A 286 28.13 17.83 -23.94
CA ARG A 286 29.40 17.11 -23.83
C ARG A 286 29.17 15.62 -24.00
N VAL A 287 29.78 15.06 -25.04
CA VAL A 287 29.76 13.63 -25.35
C VAL A 287 31.21 13.12 -25.39
N ARG A 288 31.55 12.06 -24.64
CA ARG A 288 32.93 11.57 -24.55
C ARG A 288 33.25 10.38 -25.46
N LYS A 289 32.36 9.38 -25.56
CA LYS A 289 32.55 8.18 -26.39
C LYS A 289 31.25 7.80 -27.08
N THR A 290 31.21 7.88 -28.40
CA THR A 290 30.01 7.62 -29.24
C THR A 290 30.36 7.16 -30.63
N THR A 291 29.50 6.34 -31.22
CA THR A 291 29.57 6.00 -32.66
C THR A 291 28.85 7.05 -33.50
N PHE A 292 27.74 7.59 -33.01
CA PHE A 292 26.98 8.63 -33.71
C PHE A 292 26.47 9.72 -32.78
N VAL A 293 26.67 10.99 -33.18
CA VAL A 293 26.18 12.16 -32.46
C VAL A 293 25.53 13.13 -33.44
N ARG A 294 24.28 13.52 -33.16
CA ARG A 294 23.60 14.62 -33.85
C ARG A 294 23.12 15.65 -32.85
N VAL A 295 23.66 16.86 -32.93
CA VAL A 295 23.27 18.02 -32.12
C VAL A 295 22.66 19.08 -33.03
N ARG A 296 21.44 19.55 -32.71
CA ARG A 296 20.85 20.74 -33.35
C ARG A 296 20.63 21.78 -32.27
N LYS A 297 21.46 22.83 -32.25
CA LYS A 297 21.29 23.98 -31.36
C LYS A 297 20.08 24.80 -31.82
N THR A 298 19.52 25.59 -30.91
CA THR A 298 18.67 26.73 -31.27
C THR A 298 19.61 27.92 -31.30
N THR A 299 19.73 28.56 -32.47
CA THR A 299 19.96 30.00 -32.52
C THR A 299 18.82 30.69 -31.75
#